data_AF-A0A661RDP7-F1
#
_entry.id   AF-A0A661RDP7-F1
#
_cell.length_a   1.000
_cell.length_b   1.000
_cell.length_c   1.000
_cell.angle_alpha   90.00
_cell.angle_beta   90.00
_cell.angle_gamma   90.00
#
_symmetry.space_group_name_H-M   'P 1'
#
loop_
_entity.id
_entity.type
_entity.pdbx_description
1 polymer ?
#
loop_
_entity_poly.entity_id
_entity_poly.type
_entity_poly.pdbx_seq_one_letter_code
_entity_poly.pdbx_strand_id
1 'polypeptide(L)'
;QAPLLSAFSVFVIFLCLAALYESWSVPIANLLMLPLGVFGATIATWGRGLFNDVYFQIGFLTTMGLSTKNAILIIQFIKERLAHGEGLVEATLGAARVRLRPVMMTSLAFFFGVLPLAIAAGAGSGAMNGIGTAVCGGMISATFIDLFYIPLFFVLVYSVGRGRRPRQGSQEVNQ
;
A
#
# COMPACT_ATOMS: atom_id res chain seq x y z
N GLN A 1 -13.90 -6.06 26.22
CA GLN A 1 -12.79 -5.10 26.41
C GLN A 1 -11.79 -5.10 25.24
N ALA A 2 -11.56 -6.24 24.56
CA ALA A 2 -10.70 -6.33 23.36
C ALA A 2 -10.96 -5.31 22.22
N PRO A 3 -12.21 -5.00 21.81
CA PRO A 3 -12.42 -4.08 20.69
C PRO A 3 -12.07 -2.62 21.00
N LEU A 4 -12.12 -2.21 22.27
CA LEU A 4 -11.79 -0.84 22.68
C LEU A 4 -10.29 -0.57 22.57
N LEU A 5 -9.45 -1.54 22.97
CA LEU A 5 -7.99 -1.44 22.82
C LEU A 5 -7.58 -1.44 21.35
N SER A 6 -8.16 -2.32 20.52
CA SER A 6 -7.85 -2.34 19.08
C SER A 6 -8.25 -1.03 18.38
N ALA A 7 -9.41 -0.47 18.71
CA ALA A 7 -9.83 0.83 18.19
C ALA A 7 -8.86 1.94 18.61
N PHE A 8 -8.41 1.94 19.87
CA PHE A 8 -7.45 2.92 20.36
C PHE A 8 -6.08 2.79 19.70
N SER A 9 -5.56 1.57 19.50
CA SER A 9 -4.29 1.35 18.82
C SER A 9 -4.34 1.82 17.36
N VAL A 10 -5.41 1.50 16.61
CA VAL A 10 -5.59 1.98 15.23
C VAL A 10 -5.67 3.50 15.19
N PHE A 11 -6.36 4.12 16.16
CA PHE A 11 -6.48 5.57 16.27
C PHE A 11 -5.13 6.25 16.53
N VAL A 12 -4.31 5.71 17.44
CA VAL A 12 -2.96 6.24 17.72
C VAL A 12 -2.04 6.06 16.51
N ILE A 13 -2.08 4.91 15.83
CA ILE A 13 -1.31 4.68 14.60
C ILE A 13 -1.72 5.70 13.52
N PHE A 14 -3.02 5.94 13.37
CA PHE A 14 -3.55 6.94 12.44
C PHE A 14 -3.03 8.36 12.76
N LEU A 15 -3.08 8.77 14.03
CA LEU A 15 -2.57 10.07 14.49
C LEU A 15 -1.07 10.23 14.26
N CYS A 16 -0.27 9.20 14.56
CA CYS A 16 1.17 9.20 14.30
C CYS A 16 1.47 9.37 12.80
N LEU A 17 0.75 8.66 11.92
CA LEU A 17 0.92 8.81 10.47
C LEU A 17 0.45 10.19 9.99
N ALA A 18 -0.66 10.70 10.51
CA ALA A 18 -1.17 12.03 10.17
C ALA A 18 -0.20 13.15 10.58
N ALA A 19 0.40 13.05 11.76
CA ALA A 19 1.39 13.98 12.26
C ALA A 19 2.72 13.86 11.52
N LEU A 20 3.18 12.64 11.22
CA LEU A 20 4.44 12.40 10.50
C LEU A 20 4.39 12.88 9.05
N TYR A 21 3.24 12.80 8.38
CA TYR A 21 3.07 13.18 6.97
C TYR A 21 2.39 14.52 6.74
N GLU A 22 2.09 15.24 7.83
CA GLU A 22 1.52 16.59 7.82
C GLU A 22 0.23 16.69 6.96
N SER A 23 -0.52 15.59 6.86
CA SER A 23 -1.62 15.46 5.90
C SER A 23 -2.56 14.30 6.22
N TRP A 24 -3.85 14.62 6.26
CA TRP A 24 -4.93 13.68 6.58
C TRP A 24 -5.29 12.73 5.43
N SER A 25 -4.98 13.09 4.18
CA SER A 25 -5.34 12.28 3.01
C SER A 25 -4.46 11.03 2.85
N VAL A 26 -3.20 11.09 3.29
CA VAL A 26 -2.23 10.00 3.14
C VAL A 26 -2.58 8.78 4.02
N PRO A 27 -2.87 8.95 5.33
CA PRO A 27 -3.23 7.83 6.20
C PRO A 27 -4.59 7.24 5.85
N ILE A 28 -5.56 8.06 5.44
CA ILE A 28 -6.91 7.60 5.02
C ILE A 28 -6.80 6.71 3.79
N ALA A 29 -6.06 7.13 2.75
CA ALA A 29 -5.85 6.31 1.56
C ALA A 29 -5.16 4.97 1.89
N ASN A 30 -4.18 4.99 2.79
CA ASN A 30 -3.49 3.78 3.23
C ASN A 30 -4.42 2.82 4.00
N LEU A 31 -5.26 3.35 4.89
CA LEU A 31 -6.25 2.56 5.64
C LEU A 31 -7.31 1.91 4.75
N LEU A 32 -7.76 2.59 3.69
CA LEU A 32 -8.66 1.99 2.70
C LEU A 32 -8.01 0.83 1.93
N MET A 33 -6.68 0.81 1.85
CA MET A 33 -5.94 -0.20 1.10
C MET A 33 -5.66 -1.47 1.89
N LEU A 34 -5.59 -1.37 3.22
CA LEU A 34 -5.40 -2.52 4.12
C LEU A 34 -6.34 -3.70 3.83
N PRO A 35 -7.67 -3.53 3.69
CA PRO A 35 -8.57 -4.65 3.40
C PRO A 35 -8.33 -5.28 2.02
N LEU A 36 -7.89 -4.51 1.02
CA LEU A 36 -7.50 -5.07 -0.28
C LEU A 36 -6.19 -5.86 -0.19
N GLY A 37 -5.26 -5.44 0.65
CA GLY A 37 -4.02 -6.17 0.92
C GLY A 37 -4.25 -7.53 1.59
N VAL A 38 -5.23 -7.63 2.51
CA VAL A 38 -5.65 -8.90 3.13
C VAL A 38 -6.09 -9.89 2.04
N PHE A 39 -6.88 -9.42 1.08
CA PHE A 39 -7.49 -10.26 0.06
C PHE A 39 -6.45 -11.06 -0.76
N GLY A 40 -5.35 -10.40 -1.16
CA GLY A 40 -4.28 -11.03 -1.93
C GLY A 40 -3.50 -12.09 -1.16
N ALA A 41 -3.14 -11.80 0.10
CA ALA A 41 -2.45 -12.75 0.97
C ALA A 41 -3.34 -13.96 1.32
N THR A 42 -4.63 -13.74 1.55
CA THR A 42 -5.59 -14.81 1.82
C THR A 42 -5.73 -15.75 0.62
N ILE A 43 -5.85 -15.24 -0.61
CA ILE A 43 -5.97 -16.08 -1.82
C ILE A 43 -4.73 -16.96 -2.02
N ALA A 44 -3.53 -16.39 -1.88
CA ALA A 44 -2.30 -17.14 -2.08
C ALA A 44 -2.10 -18.27 -1.05
N THR A 45 -2.55 -18.05 0.17
CA THR A 45 -2.40 -19.00 1.28
C THR A 45 -3.47 -20.09 1.22
N TRP A 46 -4.69 -19.72 0.83
CA TRP A 46 -5.77 -20.66 0.54
C TRP A 46 -5.39 -21.60 -0.61
N GLY A 47 -4.72 -21.09 -1.64
CA GLY A 47 -4.24 -21.90 -2.78
C GLY A 47 -3.14 -22.91 -2.45
N ARG A 48 -2.37 -22.74 -1.35
CA ARG A 48 -1.37 -23.72 -0.88
C ARG A 48 -1.85 -24.59 0.28
N GLY A 49 -3.09 -24.42 0.76
CA GLY A 49 -3.64 -25.19 1.89
C GLY A 49 -2.90 -24.98 3.21
N LEU A 50 -2.14 -23.89 3.35
CA LEU A 50 -1.42 -23.54 4.58
C LEU A 50 -2.40 -22.90 5.56
N PHE A 51 -2.38 -23.35 6.82
CA PHE A 51 -3.23 -22.81 7.87
C PHE A 51 -2.85 -21.36 8.21
N ASN A 52 -3.86 -20.58 8.60
CA ASN A 52 -3.73 -19.21 9.12
C ASN A 52 -3.11 -19.23 10.53
N ASP A 53 -1.85 -19.66 10.62
CA ASP A 53 -1.06 -19.69 11.85
C ASP A 53 -0.37 -18.34 12.11
N VAL A 54 0.22 -18.17 13.30
CA VAL A 54 0.96 -16.96 13.70
C VAL A 54 2.01 -16.56 12.65
N TYR A 55 2.61 -17.52 11.97
CA TYR A 55 3.56 -17.31 10.88
C TYR A 55 2.94 -16.61 9.65
N PHE A 56 1.71 -16.96 9.27
CA PHE A 56 0.98 -16.25 8.23
C PHE A 56 0.69 -14.82 8.65
N GLN A 57 0.31 -14.58 9.91
CA GLN A 57 0.04 -13.23 10.43
C GLN A 57 1.29 -12.34 10.40
N ILE A 58 2.46 -12.88 10.75
CA ILE A 58 3.74 -12.16 10.67
C ILE A 58 4.10 -11.85 9.20
N GLY A 59 3.90 -12.81 8.30
CA GLY A 59 4.14 -12.61 6.87
C GLY A 59 3.21 -11.54 6.28
N PHE A 60 1.93 -11.61 6.62
CA PHE A 60 0.92 -10.62 6.23
C PHE A 60 1.24 -9.22 6.75
N LEU A 61 1.61 -9.09 8.03
CA LEU A 61 2.02 -7.81 8.64
C LEU A 61 3.23 -7.21 7.90
N THR A 62 4.19 -8.05 7.53
CA THR A 62 5.38 -7.64 6.77
C THR A 62 5.00 -7.12 5.38
N THR A 63 4.14 -7.84 4.65
CA THR A 63 3.63 -7.40 3.35
C THR A 63 2.86 -6.08 3.45
N MET A 64 2.03 -5.90 4.50
CA MET A 64 1.33 -4.63 4.73
C MET A 64 2.29 -3.46 4.96
N GLY A 65 3.40 -3.67 5.68
CA GLY A 65 4.43 -2.66 5.87
C GLY A 65 5.10 -2.24 4.55
N LEU A 66 5.41 -3.21 3.69
CA LEU A 66 6.00 -2.93 2.37
C LEU A 66 5.01 -2.20 1.45
N SER A 67 3.74 -2.62 1.44
CA SER A 67 2.68 -1.93 0.69
C SER A 67 2.47 -0.50 1.20
N THR A 68 2.46 -0.31 2.52
CA THR A 68 2.37 1.02 3.15
C THR A 68 3.52 1.93 2.70
N LYS A 69 4.76 1.42 2.68
CA LYS A 69 5.92 2.18 2.18
C LYS A 69 5.73 2.57 0.71
N ASN A 70 5.26 1.65 -0.13
CA ASN A 70 5.00 1.93 -1.55
C ASN A 70 3.90 2.98 -1.73
N ALA A 71 2.81 2.89 -0.97
CA ALA A 71 1.69 3.82 -0.98
C ALA A 71 2.09 5.23 -0.57
N ILE A 72 2.78 5.37 0.56
CA ILE A 72 3.27 6.65 1.07
C ILE A 72 4.16 7.34 0.03
N LEU A 73 5.06 6.58 -0.59
CA LEU A 73 6.07 7.09 -1.51
C LEU A 73 5.48 7.54 -2.87
N ILE A 74 4.40 6.90 -3.32
CA ILE A 74 3.58 7.37 -4.46
C ILE A 74 2.84 8.64 -4.07
N ILE A 75 2.10 8.63 -2.96
CA ILE A 75 1.26 9.76 -2.53
C ILE A 75 2.09 11.03 -2.31
N GLN A 76 3.27 10.92 -1.68
CA GLN A 76 4.17 12.06 -1.51
C GLN A 76 4.57 12.69 -2.84
N PHE A 77 4.86 11.87 -3.85
CA PHE A 77 5.23 12.35 -5.19
C PHE A 77 4.07 13.04 -5.90
N ILE A 78 2.84 12.56 -5.71
CA ILE A 78 1.63 13.22 -6.23
C ILE A 78 1.45 14.59 -5.57
N LYS A 79 1.60 14.66 -4.23
CA LYS A 79 1.50 15.93 -3.49
C LYS A 79 2.56 16.94 -3.92
N GLU A 80 3.78 16.49 -4.14
CA GLU A 80 4.88 17.32 -4.63
C GLU A 80 4.54 17.91 -6.01
N ARG A 81 4.07 17.08 -6.95
CA ARG A 81 3.63 17.54 -8.28
C ARG A 81 2.43 18.47 -8.25
N LEU A 82 1.46 18.21 -7.38
CA LEU A 82 0.33 19.12 -7.12
C LEU A 82 0.81 20.47 -6.59
N ALA A 83 1.84 20.50 -5.74
CA ALA A 83 2.42 21.75 -5.23
C ALA A 83 3.16 22.54 -6.32
N HIS A 84 3.68 21.86 -7.35
CA HIS A 84 4.24 22.48 -8.55
C HIS A 84 3.18 22.98 -9.55
N GLY A 85 1.89 22.87 -9.21
CA GLY A 85 0.78 23.37 -10.02
C GLY A 85 0.25 22.40 -11.07
N GLU A 86 0.71 21.15 -11.12
CA GLU A 86 0.18 20.13 -12.03
C GLU A 86 -1.29 19.79 -11.70
N GLY A 87 -2.09 19.50 -12.73
CA GLY A 87 -3.47 19.04 -12.55
C GLY A 87 -3.53 17.70 -11.81
N LEU A 88 -4.58 17.46 -11.01
CA LEU A 88 -4.68 16.27 -10.13
C LEU A 88 -4.44 14.95 -10.87
N VAL A 89 -5.04 14.79 -12.05
CA VAL A 89 -4.90 13.57 -12.86
C VAL A 89 -3.49 13.44 -13.45
N GLU A 90 -2.92 14.55 -13.89
CA GLU A 90 -1.60 14.61 -14.51
C GLU A 90 -0.47 14.36 -13.48
N ALA A 91 -0.57 15.00 -12.31
CA ALA A 91 0.29 14.74 -11.16
C ALA A 91 0.24 13.28 -10.72
N THR A 92 -0.96 12.69 -10.71
CA THR A 92 -1.17 11.29 -10.32
C THR A 92 -0.55 10.33 -11.33
N LEU A 93 -0.79 10.54 -12.62
CA LEU A 93 -0.21 9.72 -13.69
C LEU A 93 1.32 9.86 -13.77
N GLY A 94 1.83 11.08 -13.59
CA GLY A 94 3.27 11.38 -13.55
C GLY A 94 3.96 10.66 -12.39
N ALA A 95 3.38 10.72 -11.20
CA ALA A 95 3.89 10.00 -10.03
C ALA A 95 3.85 8.48 -10.22
N ALA A 96 2.74 7.93 -10.73
CA ALA A 96 2.60 6.50 -10.96
C ALA A 96 3.68 5.97 -11.93
N ARG A 97 3.95 6.69 -13.03
CA ARG A 97 4.99 6.30 -14.00
C ARG A 97 6.39 6.30 -13.41
N VAL A 98 6.74 7.34 -12.64
CA VAL A 98 8.08 7.45 -12.04
C VAL A 98 8.30 6.36 -10.99
N ARG A 99 7.24 5.94 -10.28
CA ARG A 99 7.33 4.94 -9.21
C ARG A 99 7.19 3.50 -9.70
N LEU A 100 6.66 3.26 -10.91
CA LEU A 100 6.53 1.91 -11.47
C LEU A 100 7.85 1.13 -11.44
N ARG A 101 8.95 1.74 -11.87
CA ARG A 101 10.29 1.10 -11.86
C ARG A 101 10.78 0.80 -10.43
N PRO A 102 10.83 1.76 -9.50
CA PRO A 102 11.18 1.51 -8.10
C PRO A 102 10.31 0.46 -7.40
N VAL A 103 8.99 0.49 -7.58
CA VAL A 103 8.04 -0.44 -6.92
C VAL A 103 8.26 -1.87 -7.42
N MET A 104 8.44 -2.05 -8.73
CA MET A 104 8.76 -3.36 -9.30
C MET A 104 10.13 -3.86 -8.80
N MET A 105 11.13 -2.98 -8.71
CA MET A 105 12.47 -3.33 -8.23
C MET A 105 12.44 -3.85 -6.80
N THR A 106 11.80 -3.13 -5.87
CA THR A 106 11.75 -3.53 -4.46
C THR A 106 10.93 -4.80 -4.26
N SER A 107 9.79 -4.90 -4.96
CA SER A 107 8.90 -6.05 -4.83
C SER A 107 9.54 -7.33 -5.36
N LEU A 108 10.20 -7.27 -6.52
CA LEU A 108 10.92 -8.41 -7.10
C LEU A 108 12.12 -8.81 -6.26
N ALA A 109 12.92 -7.84 -5.78
CA ALA A 109 14.05 -8.13 -4.91
C ALA A 109 13.61 -8.84 -3.62
N PHE A 110 12.52 -8.38 -3.01
CA PHE A 110 11.96 -9.02 -1.82
C PHE A 110 11.37 -10.40 -2.12
N PHE A 111 10.65 -10.54 -3.24
CA PHE A 111 10.11 -11.81 -3.68
C PHE A 111 11.20 -12.87 -3.86
N PHE A 112 12.28 -12.54 -4.59
CA PHE A 112 13.42 -13.45 -4.76
C PHE A 112 14.20 -13.68 -3.47
N GLY A 113 14.27 -12.71 -2.55
CA GLY A 113 14.90 -12.86 -1.25
C GLY A 113 14.16 -13.81 -0.31
N VAL A 114 12.83 -13.87 -0.41
CA VAL A 114 11.97 -14.72 0.44
C VAL A 114 11.64 -16.05 -0.25
N LEU A 115 11.87 -16.16 -1.57
CA LEU A 115 11.64 -17.38 -2.33
C LEU A 115 12.34 -18.62 -1.73
N PRO A 116 13.60 -18.58 -1.27
CA PRO A 116 14.26 -19.73 -0.64
C PRO A 116 13.55 -20.18 0.65
N LEU A 117 12.99 -19.25 1.43
CA LEU A 117 12.23 -19.58 2.65
C LEU A 117 10.93 -20.30 2.30
N ALA A 118 10.33 -19.99 1.15
CA ALA A 118 9.08 -20.60 0.69
C ALA A 118 9.25 -22.03 0.14
N ILE A 119 10.49 -22.45 -0.16
CA ILE A 119 10.84 -23.78 -0.69
C ILE A 119 11.80 -24.54 0.23
N ALA A 120 12.01 -24.06 1.46
CA ALA A 120 12.97 -24.64 2.37
C ALA A 120 12.55 -26.07 2.78
N ALA A 121 13.49 -27.01 2.70
CA ALA A 121 13.31 -28.39 3.13
C ALA A 121 14.34 -28.73 4.22
N GLY A 122 13.88 -29.27 5.35
CA GLY A 122 14.73 -29.59 6.51
C GLY A 122 14.05 -29.34 7.86
N ALA A 123 14.82 -29.35 8.95
CA ALA A 123 14.32 -29.07 10.29
C ALA A 123 13.80 -27.62 10.39
N GLY A 124 12.57 -27.44 10.88
CA GLY A 124 11.93 -26.11 10.96
C GLY A 124 11.33 -25.60 9.63
N SER A 125 11.33 -26.41 8.58
CA SER A 125 10.76 -26.07 7.25
C SER A 125 9.28 -25.67 7.31
N GLY A 126 8.49 -26.20 8.25
CA GLY A 126 7.09 -25.81 8.42
C GLY A 126 6.91 -24.31 8.69
N ALA A 127 7.74 -23.74 9.59
CA ALA A 127 7.68 -22.31 9.92
C ALA A 127 8.20 -21.43 8.77
N MET A 128 9.30 -21.84 8.13
CA MET A 128 9.91 -21.12 7.00
C MET A 128 8.98 -21.10 5.79
N ASN A 129 8.40 -22.25 5.43
CA ASN A 129 7.47 -22.36 4.31
C ASN A 129 6.17 -21.58 4.58
N GLY A 130 5.70 -21.55 5.83
CA GLY A 130 4.54 -20.75 6.24
C GLY A 130 4.76 -19.24 6.01
N ILE A 131 5.81 -18.66 6.61
CA ILE A 131 6.16 -17.24 6.40
C ILE A 131 6.46 -16.97 4.93
N GLY A 132 7.31 -17.80 4.31
CA GLY A 132 7.79 -17.58 2.95
C GLY A 132 6.65 -17.58 1.93
N THR A 133 5.71 -18.51 2.05
CA THR A 133 4.53 -18.54 1.18
C THR A 133 3.65 -17.31 1.35
N ALA A 134 3.35 -16.94 2.60
CA ALA A 134 2.49 -15.81 2.91
C ALA A 134 3.06 -14.51 2.34
N VAL A 135 4.36 -14.31 2.54
CA VAL A 135 5.07 -13.12 2.06
C VAL A 135 5.21 -13.11 0.53
N CYS A 136 5.57 -14.23 -0.10
CA CYS A 136 5.70 -14.30 -1.55
C CYS A 136 4.37 -14.02 -2.26
N GLY A 137 3.28 -14.65 -1.80
CA GLY A 137 1.95 -14.44 -2.35
C GLY A 137 1.38 -13.05 -2.05
N GLY A 138 1.58 -12.58 -0.82
CA GLY A 138 1.25 -11.22 -0.40
C GLY A 138 1.99 -10.18 -1.22
N MET A 139 3.28 -10.37 -1.48
CA MET A 139 4.10 -9.43 -2.26
C MET A 139 3.58 -9.30 -3.68
N ILE A 140 3.42 -10.41 -4.41
CA ILE A 140 2.93 -10.38 -5.79
C ILE A 140 1.58 -9.67 -5.86
N SER A 141 0.62 -10.09 -5.04
CA SER A 141 -0.71 -9.51 -5.04
C SER A 141 -0.71 -8.04 -4.64
N ALA A 142 0.02 -7.67 -3.58
CA ALA A 142 0.14 -6.28 -3.14
C ALA A 142 0.78 -5.42 -4.23
N THR A 143 1.84 -5.85 -4.91
CA THR A 143 2.47 -5.04 -5.96
C THR A 143 1.49 -4.66 -7.08
N PHE A 144 0.65 -5.60 -7.53
CA PHE A 144 -0.38 -5.31 -8.53
C PHE A 144 -1.47 -4.40 -7.96
N ILE A 145 -1.99 -4.70 -6.77
CA ILE A 145 -3.04 -3.89 -6.14
C ILE A 145 -2.54 -2.47 -5.89
N ASP A 146 -1.37 -2.31 -5.28
CA ASP A 146 -0.71 -1.04 -4.99
C ASP A 146 -0.61 -0.17 -6.26
N LEU A 147 -0.07 -0.71 -7.36
CA LEU A 147 0.17 0.05 -8.58
C LEU A 147 -1.11 0.64 -9.20
N PHE A 148 -2.23 -0.08 -9.13
CA PHE A 148 -3.49 0.39 -9.73
C PHE A 148 -4.39 1.14 -8.74
N TYR A 149 -4.46 0.68 -7.49
CA TYR A 149 -5.42 1.18 -6.52
C TYR A 149 -4.89 2.38 -5.73
N ILE A 150 -3.58 2.51 -5.48
CA ILE A 150 -3.05 3.71 -4.79
C ILE A 150 -3.39 4.99 -5.57
N PRO A 151 -3.10 5.10 -6.88
CA PRO A 151 -3.40 6.31 -7.64
C PRO A 151 -4.91 6.59 -7.71
N LEU A 152 -5.71 5.53 -7.85
CA LEU A 152 -7.17 5.61 -7.94
C LEU A 152 -7.80 6.11 -6.64
N PHE A 153 -7.43 5.51 -5.49
CA PHE A 153 -7.93 5.95 -4.19
C PHE A 153 -7.45 7.35 -3.83
N PHE A 154 -6.22 7.72 -4.19
CA PHE A 154 -5.75 9.08 -3.98
C PHE A 154 -6.63 10.11 -4.72
N VAL A 155 -6.93 9.89 -6.00
CA VAL A 155 -7.80 10.78 -6.79
C VAL A 155 -9.22 10.80 -6.22
N LEU A 156 -9.75 9.65 -5.79
CA LEU A 156 -11.09 9.57 -5.19
C LEU A 156 -11.17 10.36 -3.88
N VAL A 157 -10.23 10.16 -2.95
CA VAL A 157 -10.19 10.86 -1.66
C VAL A 157 -9.94 12.35 -1.86
N TYR A 158 -9.02 12.72 -2.76
CA TYR A 158 -8.68 14.11 -3.02
C TYR A 158 -9.82 14.86 -3.74
N SER A 159 -10.53 14.21 -4.67
CA SER A 159 -11.69 14.81 -5.36
C SER A 159 -12.86 15.04 -4.41
N VAL A 160 -13.18 14.08 -3.54
CA VAL A 160 -14.22 14.23 -2.51
C VAL A 160 -13.86 15.34 -1.51
N GLY A 161 -12.59 15.43 -1.10
CA GLY A 161 -12.11 16.50 -0.21
C GLY A 161 -12.13 17.90 -0.84
N ARG A 162 -11.93 18.01 -2.16
CA ARG A 162 -11.91 19.28 -2.90
C ARG A 162 -13.28 19.73 -3.42
N GLY A 163 -14.34 18.92 -3.26
CA GLY A 163 -15.74 19.29 -3.54
C GLY A 163 -16.26 20.51 -2.77
N ARG A 164 -15.42 21.14 -1.92
CA ARG A 164 -15.68 22.40 -1.22
C ARG A 164 -14.92 23.62 -1.72
N ARG A 165 -14.10 23.53 -2.78
CA ARG A 165 -13.50 24.72 -3.41
C ARG A 165 -13.96 24.85 -4.86
N PRO A 166 -14.68 25.94 -5.22
CA PRO A 166 -15.14 26.14 -6.58
C PRO A 166 -13.95 26.15 -7.54
N ARG A 167 -14.15 25.47 -8.65
CA ARG A 167 -13.34 25.50 -9.86
C ARG A 167 -13.12 26.97 -10.27
N GLN A 168 -11.95 27.52 -9.96
CA GLN A 168 -11.60 28.87 -10.39
C GLN A 168 -10.93 28.78 -11.75
N GLY A 169 -11.68 29.18 -12.78
CA GLY A 169 -11.18 29.79 -14.02
C GLY A 169 -10.54 28.87 -15.05
N SER A 170 -11.31 28.54 -16.09
CA SER A 170 -10.76 28.31 -17.43
C SER A 170 -10.29 29.65 -18.05
N GLN A 171 -9.34 29.55 -19.00
CA GLN A 171 -9.04 30.49 -20.11
C GLN A 171 -7.98 31.60 -19.94
N GLU A 172 -7.28 31.79 -21.07
CA GLU A 172 -6.26 32.79 -21.45
C GLU A 172 -4.84 32.49 -20.92
N VAL A 173 -3.81 32.26 -21.75
CA VAL A 173 -3.38 33.10 -22.88
C VAL A 173 -2.87 32.26 -24.05
N ASN A 174 -3.53 32.42 -25.19
CA ASN A 174 -2.93 32.27 -26.52
C ASN A 174 -2.78 33.70 -27.05
N GLN A 175 -1.58 34.27 -26.97
CA GLN A 175 -1.09 35.39 -27.76
C GLN A 175 0.44 35.27 -27.87
#